data_AF-A0A4S8UTF9-F1
#
_entry.id   AF-A0A4S8UTF9-F1
#
_cell.length_a   1.000
_cell.length_b   1.000
_cell.length_c   1.000
_cell.angle_alpha   90.00
_cell.angle_beta   90.00
_cell.angle_gamma   90.00
#
_symmetry.space_group_name_H-M   'P 1'
#
loop_
_entity.id
_entity.type
_entity.pdbx_description
1 polymer ?
#
loop_
_entity_poly.entity_id
_entity_poly.type
_entity_poly.pdbx_seq_one_letter_code
_entity_poly.pdbx_strand_id
1 'polypeptide(L)'
;MEPWDLEGGDIVLEDYYLDGKWVDGAVKSFPLNRHHAISVRHAARHREGGTWKERDFMFADLVTTEDAISKTLKPDLKDLGTITVKLYYAELLEKRQKTQHNHQRVKFGHENLHEKHLKGQAMSYQAKLGEAVPIQGPATVSARRLGEAFAVFTFRYRSRRDLQTMYLIPRSASPVPLEDRPE
;
A
#
# COMPACT_ATOMS: atom_id res chain seq x y z
N MET A 1 30.44 -19.39 3.60
CA MET A 1 29.25 -18.51 3.53
C MET A 1 28.37 -19.16 2.49
N GLU A 2 27.30 -19.83 2.94
CA GLU A 2 26.37 -20.57 2.08
C GLU A 2 25.90 -19.68 0.92
N PRO A 3 25.83 -20.19 -0.32
CA PRO A 3 25.17 -19.46 -1.39
C PRO A 3 23.69 -19.39 -1.00
N TRP A 4 23.17 -18.18 -0.80
CA TRP A 4 21.73 -17.96 -0.68
C TRP A 4 21.11 -18.46 -1.99
N ASP A 5 20.61 -19.69 -2.00
CA ASP A 5 19.97 -20.28 -3.17
C ASP A 5 18.62 -19.59 -3.33
N LEU A 6 18.60 -18.53 -4.14
CA LEU A 6 17.42 -17.72 -4.46
C LEU A 6 16.43 -18.48 -5.37
N GLU A 7 16.35 -19.80 -5.22
CA GLU A 7 15.67 -20.70 -6.15
C GLU A 7 16.12 -20.47 -7.61
N GLY A 8 17.41 -20.16 -7.80
CA GLY A 8 17.99 -19.83 -9.11
C GLY A 8 17.73 -18.40 -9.62
N GLY A 9 17.13 -17.52 -8.83
CA GLY A 9 16.96 -16.10 -9.16
C GLY A 9 18.23 -15.26 -8.92
N ASP A 10 18.32 -14.11 -9.61
CA ASP A 10 19.40 -13.12 -9.44
C ASP A 10 18.88 -11.77 -8.90
N ILE A 11 17.56 -11.65 -8.75
CA ILE A 11 16.89 -10.46 -8.22
C ILE A 11 15.74 -10.82 -7.27
N VAL A 12 15.38 -9.85 -6.44
CA VAL A 12 14.18 -9.85 -5.61
C VAL A 12 13.25 -8.75 -6.13
N LEU A 13 12.01 -9.11 -6.43
CA LEU A 13 10.94 -8.16 -6.72
C LEU A 13 10.20 -7.82 -5.43
N GLU A 14 10.03 -6.53 -5.18
CA GLU A 14 9.22 -5.99 -4.10
C GLU A 14 7.95 -5.40 -4.69
N ASP A 15 6.78 -5.93 -4.35
CA ASP A 15 5.50 -5.31 -4.71
C ASP A 15 4.88 -4.63 -3.48
N TYR A 16 4.42 -3.40 -3.66
CA TYR A 16 3.74 -2.64 -2.62
C TYR A 16 2.24 -2.57 -2.89
N TYR A 17 1.45 -2.79 -1.85
CA TYR A 17 0.00 -2.76 -1.87
C TYR A 17 -0.52 -1.84 -0.77
N LEU A 18 -1.50 -1.00 -1.12
CA LEU A 18 -2.27 -0.19 -0.20
C LEU A 18 -3.72 -0.68 -0.22
N ASP A 19 -4.26 -1.04 0.93
CA ASP A 19 -5.64 -1.55 1.06
C ASP A 19 -5.96 -2.69 0.06
N GLY A 20 -4.99 -3.59 -0.13
CA GLY A 20 -5.10 -4.74 -1.04
C GLY A 20 -4.86 -4.42 -2.53
N LYS A 21 -4.73 -3.15 -2.90
CA LYS A 21 -4.49 -2.73 -4.30
C LYS A 21 -3.01 -2.48 -4.54
N TRP A 22 -2.46 -3.08 -5.60
CA TRP A 22 -1.06 -2.86 -6.01
C TRP A 22 -0.84 -1.41 -6.45
N VAL A 23 0.21 -0.76 -5.93
CA VAL A 23 0.51 0.66 -6.20
C VAL A 23 1.80 0.88 -6.97
N ASP A 24 2.87 0.16 -6.64
CA ASP A 24 4.20 0.29 -7.22
C ASP A 24 5.03 -0.94 -6.79
N GLY A 25 6.25 -1.04 -7.30
CA GLY A 25 7.23 -2.01 -6.86
C GLY A 25 8.68 -1.56 -7.05
N ALA A 26 9.59 -2.40 -6.60
CA ALA A 26 11.03 -2.22 -6.77
C ALA A 26 11.70 -3.54 -7.16
N VAL A 27 12.88 -3.40 -7.76
CA VAL A 27 13.75 -4.53 -8.07
C VAL A 27 15.04 -4.35 -7.29
N LYS A 28 15.48 -5.40 -6.62
CA LYS A 28 16.76 -5.47 -5.92
C LYS A 28 17.62 -6.56 -6.52
N SER A 29 18.80 -6.20 -6.99
CA SER A 29 19.82 -7.20 -7.35
C SER A 29 20.34 -7.88 -6.09
N PHE A 30 20.54 -9.18 -6.18
CA PHE A 30 21.03 -9.99 -5.08
C PHE A 30 22.18 -10.89 -5.58
N PRO A 31 23.22 -11.19 -4.78
CA PRO A 31 23.45 -10.75 -3.40
C PRO A 31 23.56 -9.24 -3.27
N LEU A 32 22.98 -8.70 -2.19
CA LEU A 32 23.13 -7.30 -1.85
C LEU A 32 24.62 -7.01 -1.67
N ASN A 33 25.15 -6.06 -2.43
CA ASN A 33 26.53 -5.62 -2.24
C ASN A 33 26.64 -4.77 -0.96
N ARG A 34 27.86 -4.59 -0.44
CA ARG A 34 28.13 -3.79 0.78
C ARG A 34 27.72 -2.32 0.66
N HIS A 35 27.43 -1.84 -0.54
CA HIS A 35 27.04 -0.47 -0.85
C HIS A 35 25.60 -0.38 -1.36
N HIS A 36 24.74 -1.34 -0.97
CA HIS A 36 23.38 -1.36 -1.49
C HIS A 36 22.67 -0.06 -1.11
N ALA A 37 22.04 0.60 -2.09
CA ALA A 37 21.27 1.78 -1.80
C ALA A 37 20.05 1.41 -0.94
N ILE A 38 19.96 1.98 0.26
CA ILE A 38 18.71 2.04 1.01
C ILE A 38 17.80 2.96 0.20
N SER A 39 16.74 2.40 -0.37
CA SER A 39 15.76 3.19 -1.12
C SER A 39 14.49 3.30 -0.31
N VAL A 40 14.14 4.52 0.08
CA VAL A 40 12.80 4.81 0.61
C VAL A 40 11.87 5.05 -0.56
N ARG A 41 10.69 4.45 -0.53
CA ARG A 41 9.63 4.65 -1.52
C ARG A 41 8.52 5.46 -0.85
N HIS A 42 8.34 6.70 -1.30
CA HIS A 42 7.34 7.62 -0.77
C HIS A 42 6.14 7.86 -1.71
N ALA A 43 6.22 7.40 -2.96
CA ALA A 43 5.21 7.66 -3.98
C ALA A 43 5.02 6.46 -4.92
N ALA A 44 3.81 6.35 -5.47
CA ALA A 44 3.47 5.43 -6.55
C ALA A 44 3.81 6.07 -7.91
N ARG A 45 4.59 5.35 -8.73
CA ARG A 45 4.91 5.79 -10.09
C ARG A 45 4.04 5.10 -11.12
N HIS A 46 3.45 5.86 -12.02
CA HIS A 46 2.61 5.34 -13.09
C HIS A 46 2.75 6.19 -14.35
N ARG A 47 2.39 5.62 -15.49
CA ARG A 47 2.39 6.33 -16.76
C ARG A 47 0.97 6.73 -17.13
N GLU A 48 0.70 8.03 -17.25
CA GLU A 48 -0.63 8.55 -17.62
C GLU A 48 -0.47 9.49 -18.82
N GLY A 49 -1.19 9.22 -19.91
CA GLY A 49 -1.13 10.06 -21.12
C GLY A 49 0.26 10.12 -21.77
N GLY A 50 1.06 9.05 -21.65
CA GLY A 50 2.42 8.99 -22.20
C GLY A 50 3.51 9.56 -21.29
N THR A 51 3.13 10.36 -20.28
CA THR A 51 4.03 10.99 -19.30
C THR A 51 4.11 10.16 -18.02
N TRP A 52 5.31 10.03 -17.46
CA TRP A 52 5.46 9.44 -16.14
C TRP A 52 5.08 10.43 -15.07
N LYS A 53 4.30 9.96 -14.09
CA LYS A 53 3.88 10.73 -12.94
C LYS A 53 4.12 9.93 -11.67
N GLU A 54 4.40 10.64 -10.59
CA GLU A 54 4.36 10.09 -9.24
C GLU A 54 3.22 10.70 -8.44
N ARG A 55 2.74 9.96 -7.45
CA ARG A 55 1.75 10.41 -6.47
C ARG A 55 2.18 9.93 -5.10
N ASP A 56 2.35 10.84 -4.16
CA ASP A 56 2.77 10.49 -2.80
C ASP A 56 1.79 9.52 -2.13
N PHE A 57 2.33 8.60 -1.35
CA PHE A 57 1.55 7.78 -0.44
C PHE A 57 1.07 8.66 0.71
N MET A 58 -0.24 8.67 0.95
CA MET A 58 -0.82 9.47 2.02
C MET A 58 -1.92 8.72 2.75
N PHE A 59 -2.11 9.06 4.02
CA PHE A 59 -3.34 8.73 4.75
C PHE A 59 -4.36 9.83 4.52
N ALA A 60 -5.60 9.43 4.32
CA ALA A 60 -6.72 10.34 4.18
C ALA A 60 -7.92 9.81 4.95
N ASP A 61 -8.83 10.70 5.33
CA ASP A 61 -10.05 10.31 6.01
C ASP A 61 -10.88 9.36 5.14
N LEU A 62 -11.47 8.37 5.79
CA LEU A 62 -12.40 7.45 5.15
C LEU A 62 -13.78 8.09 5.10
N VAL A 63 -14.10 8.70 3.95
CA VAL A 63 -15.40 9.32 3.73
C VAL A 63 -16.45 8.23 3.53
N THR A 64 -17.47 8.25 4.39
CA THR A 64 -18.60 7.33 4.35
C THR A 64 -19.88 8.05 3.98
N THR A 65 -20.87 7.29 3.50
CA THR A 65 -22.22 7.79 3.22
C THR A 65 -23.27 6.96 3.96
N GLU A 66 -24.38 7.60 4.31
CA GLU A 66 -25.60 6.98 4.83
C GLU A 66 -26.66 6.75 3.72
N ASP A 67 -26.38 7.20 2.50
CA ASP A 67 -27.29 7.09 1.36
C ASP A 67 -27.65 5.63 1.07
N ALA A 68 -28.83 5.40 0.49
CA ALA A 68 -29.31 4.07 0.16
C ALA A 68 -28.22 3.25 -0.54
N ILE A 69 -27.89 2.08 0.00
CA ILE A 69 -26.92 1.15 -0.57
C ILE A 69 -27.32 0.91 -2.03
N SER A 70 -26.61 1.53 -2.98
CA SER A 70 -26.81 1.17 -4.38
C SER A 70 -26.55 -0.34 -4.49
N LYS A 71 -27.35 -1.07 -5.27
CA LYS A 71 -27.26 -2.53 -5.43
C LYS A 71 -25.90 -3.03 -5.99
N THR A 72 -24.90 -2.18 -6.06
CA THR A 72 -23.54 -2.54 -6.44
C THR A 72 -22.93 -3.52 -5.44
N LEU A 73 -22.04 -4.36 -5.98
CA LEU A 73 -21.28 -5.38 -5.28
C LEU A 73 -20.72 -4.81 -3.97
N LYS A 74 -20.91 -5.52 -2.84
CA LYS A 74 -20.27 -5.16 -1.57
C LYS A 74 -18.76 -5.00 -1.84
N PRO A 75 -18.15 -3.84 -1.55
CA PRO A 75 -16.72 -3.68 -1.71
C PRO A 75 -16.01 -4.67 -0.81
N ASP A 76 -15.02 -5.39 -1.33
CA ASP A 76 -14.15 -6.24 -0.52
C ASP A 76 -13.24 -5.32 0.32
N LEU A 77 -13.52 -5.24 1.62
CA LEU A 77 -12.82 -4.40 2.58
C LEU A 77 -11.87 -5.21 3.48
N LYS A 78 -11.61 -6.48 3.16
CA LYS A 78 -10.77 -7.35 4.01
C LYS A 78 -9.36 -6.80 4.22
N ASP A 79 -8.83 -6.13 3.20
CA ASP A 79 -7.48 -5.58 3.18
C ASP A 79 -7.45 -4.10 3.60
N LEU A 80 -8.59 -3.49 3.90
CA LEU A 80 -8.67 -2.09 4.34
C LEU A 80 -7.88 -1.89 5.64
N GLY A 81 -7.08 -0.83 5.68
CA GLY A 81 -6.21 -0.55 6.82
C GLY A 81 -4.90 -1.34 6.76
N THR A 82 -4.45 -1.74 5.58
CA THR A 82 -3.19 -2.48 5.42
C THR A 82 -2.25 -1.86 4.39
N ILE A 83 -0.96 -1.92 4.71
CA ILE A 83 0.16 -1.72 3.79
C ILE A 83 0.86 -3.07 3.67
N THR A 84 0.87 -3.67 2.49
CA THR A 84 1.47 -4.99 2.28
C THR A 84 2.66 -4.90 1.33
N VAL A 85 3.77 -5.51 1.71
CA VAL A 85 4.95 -5.70 0.86
C VAL A 85 5.10 -7.19 0.58
N LYS A 86 5.11 -7.58 -0.69
CA LYS A 86 5.35 -8.96 -1.11
C LYS A 86 6.70 -9.07 -1.81
N LEU A 87 7.50 -10.04 -1.40
CA LEU A 87 8.82 -10.31 -1.97
C LEU A 87 8.79 -11.59 -2.78
N TYR A 88 9.34 -11.55 -3.99
CA TYR A 88 9.40 -12.70 -4.91
C TYR A 88 10.83 -12.89 -5.39
N TYR A 89 11.27 -14.14 -5.48
CA TYR A 89 12.45 -14.48 -6.28
C TYR A 89 12.11 -14.30 -7.76
N ALA A 90 13.04 -13.72 -8.50
CA ALA A 90 12.87 -13.47 -9.91
C ALA A 90 14.21 -13.54 -10.65
N GLU A 91 14.11 -13.71 -11.96
CA GLU A 91 15.23 -13.61 -12.89
C GLU A 91 15.09 -12.35 -13.76
N LEU A 92 16.22 -11.70 -14.05
CA LEU A 92 16.28 -10.66 -15.08
C LEU A 92 16.18 -11.26 -16.48
N LEU A 93 15.39 -10.63 -17.34
CA LEU A 93 15.25 -11.01 -18.74
C LEU A 93 16.16 -10.13 -19.60
N GLU A 94 17.05 -10.76 -20.37
CA GLU A 94 17.98 -10.06 -21.28
C GLU A 94 17.26 -9.20 -22.33
N LYS A 95 16.07 -9.65 -22.77
CA LYS A 95 15.24 -8.92 -23.73
C LYS A 95 14.12 -8.22 -23.00
N ARG A 96 14.00 -6.90 -23.23
CA ARG A 96 12.85 -6.12 -22.78
C ARG A 96 11.59 -6.70 -23.41
N GLN A 97 10.79 -7.39 -22.62
CA GLN A 97 9.47 -7.81 -23.07
C GLN A 97 8.59 -6.55 -23.20
N LYS A 98 7.89 -6.42 -24.33
CA LYS A 98 6.85 -5.40 -24.49
C LYS A 98 5.65 -5.81 -23.65
N THR A 99 5.71 -5.62 -22.34
CA THR A 99 4.50 -5.71 -21.53
C THR A 99 3.66 -4.46 -21.80
N GLN A 100 2.49 -4.67 -22.41
CA GLN A 100 1.42 -3.68 -22.39
C GLN A 100 0.89 -3.60 -20.96
N HIS A 101 1.58 -2.84 -20.11
CA HIS A 101 0.93 -2.40 -18.88
C HIS A 101 -0.16 -1.42 -19.30
N ASN A 102 -1.41 -1.90 -19.23
CA ASN A 102 -2.58 -1.07 -19.29
C ASN A 102 -2.52 -0.16 -18.05
N HIS A 103 -1.82 0.97 -18.15
CA HIS A 103 -1.79 2.00 -17.13
C HIS A 103 -3.15 2.72 -17.14
N GLN A 104 -4.22 1.97 -16.87
CA GLN A 104 -5.51 2.57 -16.60
C GLN A 104 -5.35 3.48 -15.38
N ARG A 105 -6.03 4.63 -15.40
CA ARG A 105 -6.11 5.57 -14.28
C ARG A 105 -6.52 4.78 -13.04
N VAL A 106 -5.55 4.39 -12.21
CA VAL A 106 -5.89 3.67 -10.99
C VAL A 106 -6.47 4.72 -10.05
N LYS A 107 -7.80 4.78 -9.99
CA LYS A 107 -8.51 5.50 -8.93
C LYS A 107 -8.15 4.79 -7.63
N PHE A 108 -7.30 5.43 -6.84
CA PHE A 108 -6.82 4.90 -5.56
C PHE A 108 -7.57 5.54 -4.41
N GLY A 109 -7.88 4.71 -3.42
CA GLY A 109 -8.82 5.02 -2.35
C GLY A 109 -10.19 4.38 -2.55
N HIS A 110 -10.97 4.47 -1.51
CA HIS A 110 -12.37 4.10 -1.41
C HIS A 110 -13.20 5.39 -1.42
N GLU A 111 -14.18 5.43 -2.32
CA GLU A 111 -15.18 6.50 -2.44
C GLU A 111 -16.55 5.86 -2.21
N ASN A 112 -17.48 6.62 -1.61
CA ASN A 112 -18.88 6.20 -1.40
C ASN A 112 -19.04 4.88 -0.61
N LEU A 113 -18.20 4.63 0.40
CA LEU A 113 -18.41 3.49 1.28
C LEU A 113 -19.61 3.77 2.19
N HIS A 114 -20.63 2.92 2.16
CA HIS A 114 -21.70 3.02 3.14
C HIS A 114 -21.18 2.65 4.53
N GLU A 115 -21.51 3.45 5.55
CA GLU A 115 -21.10 3.21 6.95
C GLU A 115 -21.42 1.80 7.47
N LYS A 116 -22.52 1.19 7.00
CA LYS A 116 -22.91 -0.19 7.34
C LYS A 116 -21.82 -1.23 7.00
N HIS A 117 -20.99 -0.97 5.98
CA HIS A 117 -19.89 -1.87 5.61
C HIS A 117 -18.70 -1.79 6.56
N LEU A 118 -18.59 -0.72 7.35
CA LEU A 118 -17.54 -0.50 8.34
C LEU A 118 -18.01 -0.84 9.76
N LYS A 119 -19.29 -1.18 9.95
CA LYS A 119 -19.83 -1.48 11.27
C LYS A 119 -19.09 -2.66 11.90
N GLY A 120 -18.51 -2.42 13.07
CA GLY A 120 -17.67 -3.40 13.78
C GLY A 120 -16.18 -3.33 13.43
N GLN A 121 -15.78 -2.47 12.48
CA GLN A 121 -14.39 -2.14 12.18
C GLN A 121 -14.07 -0.73 12.67
N ALA A 122 -13.08 -0.59 13.54
CA ALA A 122 -12.55 0.72 13.92
C ALA A 122 -11.59 1.22 12.83
N MET A 123 -12.15 1.83 11.78
CA MET A 123 -11.42 2.36 10.63
C MET A 123 -11.92 3.75 10.27
N SER A 124 -11.15 4.78 10.63
CA SER A 124 -11.44 6.16 10.24
C SER A 124 -10.57 6.69 9.09
N TYR A 125 -9.52 5.94 8.70
CA TYR A 125 -8.58 6.33 7.63
C TYR A 125 -8.48 5.27 6.54
N GLN A 126 -8.06 5.74 5.37
CA GLN A 126 -7.67 4.93 4.22
C GLN A 126 -6.32 5.38 3.68
N ALA A 127 -5.66 4.49 2.94
CA ALA A 127 -4.50 4.84 2.17
C ALA A 127 -4.94 5.38 0.79
N LYS A 128 -4.39 6.53 0.40
CA LYS A 128 -4.65 7.19 -0.88
C LYS A 128 -3.34 7.58 -1.55
N LEU A 129 -3.47 7.90 -2.84
CA LEU A 129 -2.42 8.53 -3.61
C LEU A 129 -2.72 10.03 -3.72
N GLY A 130 -1.70 10.85 -3.48
CA GLY A 130 -1.78 12.31 -3.59
C GLY A 130 -1.92 12.82 -5.02
N GLU A 131 -1.66 14.11 -5.20
CA GLU A 131 -1.70 14.76 -6.51
C GLU A 131 -0.61 14.22 -7.44
N ALA A 132 -0.90 14.22 -8.74
CA ALA A 132 -0.01 13.65 -9.74
C ALA A 132 1.04 14.68 -10.19
N VAL A 133 2.31 14.40 -9.89
CA VAL A 133 3.45 15.24 -10.26
C VAL A 133 4.22 14.57 -11.42
N PRO A 134 4.50 15.27 -12.54
CA PRO A 134 5.30 14.72 -13.63
C PRO A 134 6.73 14.43 -13.21
N ILE A 135 7.28 13.30 -13.67
CA ILE A 135 8.67 12.89 -13.42
C ILE A 135 9.36 12.39 -14.68
N GLN A 136 10.70 12.34 -14.64
CA GLN A 136 11.44 11.53 -15.59
C GLN A 136 11.11 10.05 -15.36
N GLY A 137 10.93 9.30 -16.45
CA GLY A 137 10.60 7.88 -16.36
C GLY A 137 11.65 7.09 -15.60
N PRO A 138 11.25 6.17 -14.70
CA PRO A 138 12.20 5.36 -13.94
C PRO A 138 12.96 4.41 -14.88
N ALA A 139 14.15 4.01 -14.45
CA ALA A 139 14.81 2.85 -15.03
C ALA A 139 13.89 1.63 -14.84
N THR A 140 13.65 0.89 -15.92
CA THR A 140 12.78 -0.30 -15.93
C THR A 140 13.56 -1.49 -16.46
N VAL A 141 13.32 -2.65 -15.86
CA VAL A 141 13.85 -3.94 -16.29
C VAL A 141 12.69 -4.87 -16.60
N SER A 142 12.94 -5.88 -17.42
CA SER A 142 12.02 -7.01 -17.58
C SER A 142 12.48 -8.13 -16.65
N ALA A 143 11.55 -8.68 -15.87
CA ALA A 143 11.82 -9.72 -14.90
C ALA A 143 10.72 -10.76 -14.94
N ARG A 144 11.06 -12.02 -14.66
CA ARG A 144 10.11 -13.13 -14.50
C ARG A 144 10.17 -13.65 -13.06
N ARG A 145 9.01 -13.72 -12.40
CA ARG A 145 8.88 -14.35 -11.07
C ARG A 145 9.13 -15.84 -11.19
N LEU A 146 9.85 -16.40 -10.24
CA LEU A 146 10.17 -17.83 -10.19
C LEU A 146 9.18 -18.65 -9.35
N GLY A 147 8.27 -17.98 -8.63
CA GLY A 147 7.25 -18.63 -7.83
C GLY A 147 6.31 -17.65 -7.13
N GLU A 148 5.71 -18.13 -6.05
CA GLU A 148 4.90 -17.34 -5.12
C GLU A 148 5.78 -16.39 -4.29
N ALA A 149 5.14 -15.49 -3.53
CA ALA A 149 5.86 -14.61 -2.63
C ALA A 149 6.55 -15.45 -1.53
N PHE A 150 7.89 -15.38 -1.45
CA PHE A 150 8.64 -16.07 -0.40
C PHE A 150 8.52 -15.35 0.96
N ALA A 151 8.19 -14.06 0.94
CA ALA A 151 7.92 -13.28 2.15
C ALA A 151 6.81 -12.25 1.91
N VAL A 152 5.94 -12.10 2.92
CA VAL A 152 4.86 -11.11 2.92
C VAL A 152 4.88 -10.37 4.24
N PHE A 153 5.08 -9.05 4.17
CA PHE A 153 5.01 -8.16 5.32
C PHE A 153 3.72 -7.35 5.24
N THR A 154 2.81 -7.53 6.19
CA THR A 154 1.56 -6.78 6.27
C THR A 154 1.55 -5.90 7.51
N PHE A 155 1.62 -4.60 7.28
CA PHE A 155 1.51 -3.58 8.31
C PHE A 155 0.05 -3.12 8.41
N ARG A 156 -0.51 -3.14 9.61
CA ARG A 156 -1.85 -2.62 9.87
C ARG A 156 -1.75 -1.20 10.39
N TYR A 157 -2.32 -0.24 9.67
CA TYR A 157 -2.33 1.16 10.10
C TYR A 157 -3.71 1.54 10.64
N ARG A 158 -3.74 2.38 11.68
CA ARG A 158 -4.95 2.81 12.36
C ARG A 158 -4.74 4.21 12.91
N SER A 159 -5.78 5.02 13.00
CA SER A 159 -5.67 6.29 13.72
C SER A 159 -5.41 6.04 15.20
N ARG A 160 -4.88 7.05 15.90
CA ARG A 160 -4.79 7.00 17.36
C ARG A 160 -6.14 6.72 18.00
N ARG A 161 -7.21 7.34 17.49
CA ARG A 161 -8.58 7.13 17.97
C ARG A 161 -9.02 5.68 17.78
N ASP A 162 -8.81 5.11 16.59
CA ASP A 162 -9.16 3.71 16.30
C ASP A 162 -8.39 2.74 17.21
N LEU A 163 -7.09 2.98 17.41
CA LEU A 163 -6.25 2.19 18.32
C LEU A 163 -6.76 2.22 19.77
N GLN A 164 -7.25 3.38 20.23
CA GLN A 164 -7.87 3.54 21.55
C GLN A 164 -9.22 2.81 21.63
N THR A 165 -10.06 2.91 20.60
CA THR A 165 -11.35 2.21 20.52
C THR A 165 -11.17 0.70 20.50
N MET A 166 -10.10 0.19 19.87
CA MET A 166 -9.72 -1.22 19.89
C MET A 166 -8.96 -1.65 21.16
N TYR A 167 -8.72 -0.73 22.11
CA TYR A 167 -7.95 -1.00 23.33
C TYR A 167 -6.52 -1.50 23.10
N LEU A 168 -5.93 -1.20 21.93
CA LEU A 168 -4.52 -1.51 21.64
C LEU A 168 -3.57 -0.51 22.31
N ILE A 169 -4.06 0.70 22.59
CA ILE A 169 -3.36 1.73 23.37
C ILE A 169 -4.32 2.33 24.42
N PRO A 170 -3.79 2.95 25.50
CA PRO A 170 -4.62 3.55 26.53
C PRO A 170 -5.57 4.61 25.97
N ARG A 171 -6.82 4.55 26.42
CA ARG A 171 -7.80 5.61 26.16
C ARG A 171 -7.32 6.90 26.83
N SER A 172 -7.65 8.03 26.21
CA SER A 172 -7.52 9.32 26.87
C SER A 172 -8.27 9.26 28.21
N ALA A 173 -7.70 9.87 29.26
CA ALA A 173 -8.35 9.91 30.55
C ALA A 173 -9.77 10.46 30.38
N SER A 174 -10.74 9.83 31.05
CA SER A 174 -12.09 10.38 31.09
C SER A 174 -12.00 11.82 31.61
N PRO A 175 -12.69 12.79 30.99
CA PRO A 175 -12.70 14.14 31.51
C PRO A 175 -13.16 14.11 32.96
N VAL A 176 -12.50 14.90 33.81
CA VAL A 176 -12.86 15.07 35.22
C VAL A 176 -14.35 15.45 35.29
N PRO A 177 -15.15 14.78 36.15
CA PRO A 177 -16.55 15.13 36.35
C PRO A 177 -16.72 16.63 36.56
N LEU A 178 -17.84 17.18 36.10
CA LEU A 178 -18.08 18.63 36.21
C LEU A 178 -18.00 19.13 37.67
N GLU A 179 -18.40 18.27 38.61
CA GLU A 179 -18.37 18.49 40.06
C GLU A 179 -16.94 18.65 40.64
N ASP A 180 -15.94 18.09 39.96
CA ASP A 180 -14.53 18.05 40.41
C ASP A 180 -13.63 19.05 39.66
N ARG A 181 -14.22 19.96 38.86
CA ARG A 181 -13.44 21.00 38.14
C ARG A 181 -13.24 22.23 39.04
N PRO A 182 -12.02 22.80 39.11
CA PRO A 182 -11.82 24.06 39.81
C PRO A 182 -12.65 25.18 39.16
N GLU A 183 -13.24 26.05 39.99
CA GLU A 183 -13.95 27.27 39.55
C GLU A 183 -13.07 28.20 38.72
#